data_AF-A0A9W8GER8-F1
#
_entry.id   AF-A0A9W8GER8-F1
#
_cell.length_a   1.000
_cell.length_b   1.000
_cell.length_c   1.000
_cell.angle_alpha   90.00
_cell.angle_beta   90.00
_cell.angle_gamma   90.00
#
_symmetry.space_group_name_H-M   'P 1'
#
loop_
_entity.id
_entity.type
_entity.pdbx_description
1 polymer ?
#
loop_
_entity_poly.entity_id
_entity_poly.type
_entity_poly.pdbx_seq_one_letter_code
_entity_poly.pdbx_strand_id
1 'polypeptide(L)'
;MAAVVHMQACQRHNHYYYHHSAAARAQPERKICWSCHRSSAPTALLCDNERCRAIQPVGKGVTYFDLLLDDGKPSFDVSAADLRRRFLKLQQTVHPDSFSQKEDVERKLAEAQSSWINHAYATLKDPLSRARYLLKLQGREIDEKDQIADPELLMEIMESREEIEMAKTESQVADIRLRNEQKVAGVVERLSQAFASGDLARARDLTHHLQYLRRISQTVHGWEPSDA
;
A
#
# COMPACT_ATOMS: atom_id res chain seq x y z
N MET A 1 -42.66 -50.31 37.96
CA MET A 1 -43.41 -49.13 37.48
C MET A 1 -42.44 -48.21 36.76
N ALA A 2 -42.73 -47.90 35.48
CA ALA A 2 -42.12 -46.86 34.63
C ALA A 2 -40.60 -46.99 34.32
N ALA A 3 -40.08 -46.70 33.13
CA ALA A 3 -40.65 -46.39 31.82
C ALA A 3 -39.53 -46.60 30.78
N VAL A 4 -39.94 -47.01 29.59
CA VAL A 4 -39.16 -47.02 28.35
C VAL A 4 -38.84 -45.59 27.94
N VAL A 5 -37.58 -45.30 27.59
CA VAL A 5 -37.26 -44.25 26.62
C VAL A 5 -36.19 -44.78 25.67
N HIS A 6 -36.64 -44.98 24.43
CA HIS A 6 -35.86 -45.20 23.22
C HIS A 6 -35.28 -43.87 22.71
N MET A 7 -34.38 -43.98 21.74
CA MET A 7 -34.04 -43.01 20.69
C MET A 7 -32.91 -41.98 20.91
N GLN A 8 -31.96 -42.15 19.98
CA GLN A 8 -31.28 -41.14 19.16
C GLN A 8 -29.87 -40.72 19.56
N ALA A 9 -28.92 -41.42 18.95
CA ALA A 9 -27.63 -40.89 18.53
C ALA A 9 -27.84 -39.60 17.71
N CYS A 10 -27.58 -38.46 18.34
CA CYS A 10 -27.54 -37.18 17.65
C CYS A 10 -26.08 -36.88 17.28
N GLN A 11 -25.73 -37.21 16.02
CA GLN A 11 -24.53 -36.71 15.36
C GLN A 11 -24.62 -35.18 15.25
N ARG A 12 -24.04 -34.46 16.21
CA ARG A 12 -23.83 -33.02 16.07
C ARG A 12 -22.53 -32.80 15.30
N HIS A 13 -22.71 -32.64 13.98
CA HIS A 13 -21.76 -32.00 13.08
C HIS A 13 -21.28 -30.69 13.72
N ASN A 14 -20.02 -30.67 14.16
CA ASN A 14 -19.35 -29.44 14.53
C ASN A 14 -18.88 -28.78 13.22
N HIS A 15 -19.82 -28.12 12.55
CA HIS A 15 -19.51 -27.17 11.47
C HIS A 15 -18.74 -26.01 12.12
N TYR A 16 -17.41 -26.11 12.13
CA TYR A 16 -16.55 -24.98 12.38
C TYR A 16 -16.75 -23.99 11.22
N TYR A 17 -17.71 -23.09 11.38
CA TYR A 17 -17.84 -21.91 10.55
C TYR A 17 -16.55 -21.10 10.71
N TYR A 18 -15.72 -21.13 9.66
CA TYR A 18 -14.66 -20.16 9.44
C TYR A 18 -15.29 -18.78 9.32
N HIS A 19 -15.47 -18.10 10.45
CA HIS A 19 -15.57 -16.65 10.44
C HIS A 19 -14.20 -16.12 10.01
N HIS A 20 -14.03 -15.85 8.72
CA HIS A 20 -13.05 -14.89 8.25
C HIS A 20 -13.47 -13.50 8.76
N SER A 21 -13.25 -13.26 10.05
CA SER A 21 -13.24 -11.91 10.59
C SER A 21 -11.98 -11.26 10.02
N ALA A 22 -12.16 -10.34 9.08
CA ALA A 22 -11.13 -9.34 8.80
C ALA A 22 -10.60 -8.84 10.14
N ALA A 23 -9.30 -9.00 10.39
CA ALA A 23 -8.71 -8.59 11.65
C ALA A 23 -9.02 -7.10 11.83
N ALA A 24 -9.88 -6.77 12.80
CA ALA A 24 -10.22 -5.39 13.09
C ALA A 24 -8.93 -4.69 13.53
N ARG A 25 -8.41 -3.81 12.67
CA ARG A 25 -7.18 -3.07 12.94
C ARG A 25 -7.33 -2.30 14.25
N ALA A 26 -6.36 -2.43 15.15
CA ALA A 26 -6.30 -1.63 16.36
C ALA A 26 -6.30 -0.14 15.99
N GLN A 27 -7.19 0.64 16.61
CA GLN A 27 -7.28 2.08 16.33
C GLN A 27 -6.00 2.79 16.80
N PRO A 28 -5.50 3.80 16.06
CA PRO A 28 -4.30 4.52 16.46
C PRO A 28 -4.47 5.20 17.82
N GLU A 29 -3.47 5.07 18.69
CA GLU A 29 -3.53 5.60 20.05
C GLU A 29 -3.39 7.13 20.07
N ARG A 30 -4.17 7.81 20.92
CA ARG A 30 -3.98 9.26 21.15
C ARG A 30 -2.57 9.54 21.68
N LYS A 31 -2.04 10.70 21.31
CA LYS A 31 -0.70 11.15 21.75
C LYS A 31 -0.80 12.34 22.68
N ILE A 32 0.30 12.61 23.40
CA ILE A 32 0.44 13.77 24.26
C ILE A 32 1.33 14.80 23.55
N CYS A 33 0.89 16.06 23.52
CA CYS A 33 1.66 17.15 22.92
C CYS A 33 2.98 17.34 23.69
N TRP A 34 4.11 17.37 22.97
CA TRP A 34 5.43 17.52 23.60
C TRP A 34 5.65 18.93 24.19
N SER A 35 4.91 19.93 23.72
CA SER A 35 5.05 21.33 24.16
C SER A 35 4.10 21.68 25.32
N CYS A 36 2.81 21.33 25.24
CA CYS A 36 1.81 21.72 26.25
C CYS A 36 1.17 20.55 27.02
N HIS A 37 1.61 19.31 26.77
CA HIS A 37 1.15 18.09 27.45
C HIS A 37 -0.34 17.78 27.37
N ARG A 38 -1.09 18.45 26.48
CA ARG A 38 -2.48 18.13 26.19
C ARG A 38 -2.58 16.92 25.26
N SER A 39 -3.67 16.17 25.41
CA SER A 39 -3.97 15.06 24.50
C SER A 39 -4.34 15.57 23.11
N SER A 40 -3.80 14.93 22.08
CA SER A 40 -4.00 15.28 20.67
C SER A 40 -4.31 14.02 19.85
N ALA A 41 -4.98 14.22 18.71
CA ALA A 41 -5.28 13.13 17.81
C ALA A 41 -3.99 12.49 17.26
N PRO A 42 -3.98 11.17 17.01
CA PRO A 42 -2.81 10.48 16.46
C PRO A 42 -2.33 11.10 15.13
N THR A 43 -3.27 11.51 14.28
CA THR A 43 -3.03 12.11 12.95
C THR A 43 -2.81 13.63 12.98
N ALA A 44 -2.97 14.31 14.11
CA ALA A 44 -2.82 15.76 14.19
C ALA A 44 -1.36 16.18 14.01
N LEU A 45 -1.04 16.89 12.92
CA LEU A 45 0.32 17.35 12.66
C LEU A 45 0.70 18.63 13.42
N LEU A 46 -0.28 19.36 13.92
CA LEU A 46 -0.11 20.55 14.75
C LEU A 46 -0.99 20.41 15.99
N CYS A 47 -0.56 20.95 17.13
CA CYS A 47 -1.34 20.86 18.36
C CYS A 47 -2.71 21.55 18.21
N ASP A 48 -3.77 20.88 18.65
CA ASP A 48 -5.16 21.37 18.58
C ASP A 48 -5.43 22.56 19.53
N ASN A 49 -4.54 22.78 20.50
CA ASN A 49 -4.59 23.96 21.36
C ASN A 49 -4.10 25.19 20.58
N GLU A 50 -5.00 26.15 20.37
CA GLU A 50 -4.73 27.42 19.66
C GLU A 50 -3.58 28.24 20.26
N ARG A 51 -3.34 28.14 21.57
CA ARG A 51 -2.21 28.83 22.21
C ARG A 51 -0.87 28.12 21.98
N CYS A 52 -0.90 26.82 21.74
CA CYS A 52 0.31 26.02 21.58
C CYS A 52 0.69 25.91 20.10
N ARG A 53 -0.20 25.36 19.26
CA ARG A 53 0.00 25.15 17.81
C ARG A 53 1.31 24.47 17.38
N ALA A 54 2.14 24.01 18.31
CA ALA A 54 3.43 23.39 18.05
C ALA A 54 3.26 22.18 17.13
N ILE A 55 4.16 22.02 16.17
CA ILE A 55 4.18 20.88 15.27
C ILE A 55 4.34 19.57 16.05
N GLN A 56 3.63 18.51 15.67
CA GLN A 56 3.58 17.25 16.40
C GLN A 56 4.04 16.08 15.52
N PRO A 57 4.71 15.07 16.10
CA PRO A 57 5.04 13.85 15.37
C PRO A 57 3.79 13.04 15.05
N VAL A 58 3.77 12.26 13.97
CA VAL A 58 2.71 11.26 13.71
C VAL A 58 2.60 10.28 14.90
N GLY A 59 1.36 9.99 15.33
CA GLY A 59 1.10 9.03 16.40
C GLY A 59 1.46 7.59 16.02
N LYS A 60 1.68 6.75 17.04
CA LYS A 60 1.93 5.32 16.83
C LYS A 60 0.70 4.64 16.23
N GLY A 61 0.95 3.68 15.33
CA GLY A 61 -0.12 2.91 14.68
C GLY A 61 -0.86 3.65 13.57
N VAL A 62 -0.51 4.90 13.27
CA VAL A 62 -1.03 5.64 12.10
C VAL A 62 -0.43 5.06 10.83
N THR A 63 -1.29 4.82 9.86
CA THR A 63 -0.97 4.37 8.50
C THR A 63 -1.01 5.53 7.52
N TYR A 64 -0.51 5.28 6.31
CA TYR A 64 -0.58 6.25 5.22
C TYR A 64 -2.03 6.62 4.90
N PHE A 65 -2.96 5.65 4.98
CA PHE A 65 -4.38 5.88 4.73
C PHE A 65 -5.01 6.84 5.74
N ASP A 66 -4.74 6.69 7.04
CA ASP A 66 -5.35 7.56 8.07
C ASP A 66 -4.98 9.03 7.91
N LEU A 67 -3.81 9.32 7.31
CA LEU A 67 -3.35 10.69 7.09
C LEU A 67 -3.80 11.25 5.73
N LEU A 68 -3.72 10.41 4.69
CA LEU A 68 -3.89 10.82 3.29
C LEU A 68 -5.28 10.60 2.71
N LEU A 69 -6.18 9.88 3.39
CA LEU A 69 -7.58 9.74 3.01
C LEU A 69 -8.49 10.37 4.07
N ASP A 70 -9.59 10.98 3.63
CA ASP A 70 -10.51 11.66 4.54
C ASP A 70 -11.29 10.67 5.43
N ASP A 71 -11.53 9.44 4.99
CA ASP A 71 -12.16 8.37 5.78
C ASP A 71 -11.14 7.44 6.48
N GLY A 72 -9.84 7.59 6.17
CA GLY A 72 -8.75 6.78 6.70
C GLY A 72 -8.81 5.30 6.34
N LYS A 73 -9.71 4.86 5.46
CA LYS A 73 -9.93 3.44 5.21
C LYS A 73 -8.88 2.88 4.25
N PRO A 74 -8.15 1.81 4.62
CA PRO A 74 -7.27 1.13 3.69
C PRO A 74 -8.06 0.55 2.51
N SER A 75 -7.72 0.99 1.30
CA SER A 75 -8.32 0.54 0.04
C SER A 75 -7.26 0.51 -1.05
N PHE A 76 -7.39 -0.42 -1.99
CA PHE A 76 -6.59 -0.41 -3.21
C PHE A 76 -7.06 0.67 -4.17
N ASP A 77 -8.37 0.88 -4.27
CA ASP A 77 -8.93 1.91 -5.13
C ASP A 77 -8.92 3.24 -4.40
N VAL A 78 -7.97 4.08 -4.78
CA VAL A 78 -7.75 5.42 -4.22
C VAL A 78 -7.85 6.44 -5.34
N SER A 79 -8.68 7.47 -5.13
CA SER A 79 -8.79 8.63 -6.01
C SER A 79 -7.46 9.41 -6.03
N ALA A 80 -6.81 9.46 -7.19
CA ALA A 80 -5.56 10.20 -7.37
C ALA A 80 -5.75 11.71 -7.12
N ALA A 81 -6.93 12.24 -7.44
CA ALA A 81 -7.28 13.64 -7.20
C ALA A 81 -7.38 13.94 -5.70
N ASP A 82 -8.07 13.09 -4.93
CA ASP A 82 -8.21 13.26 -3.48
C ASP A 82 -6.88 13.07 -2.76
N LEU A 83 -6.13 12.05 -3.16
CA LEU A 83 -4.80 11.78 -2.63
C LEU A 83 -3.87 12.99 -2.83
N ARG A 84 -3.85 13.57 -4.04
CA ARG A 84 -3.07 14.77 -4.35
C ARG A 84 -3.54 16.00 -3.57
N ARG A 85 -4.85 16.23 -3.51
CA ARG A 85 -5.47 17.34 -2.74
C ARG A 85 -5.04 17.27 -1.28
N ARG A 86 -5.16 16.08 -0.66
CA ARG A 86 -4.80 15.86 0.74
C ARG A 86 -3.30 16.02 0.97
N PHE A 87 -2.46 15.45 0.10
CA PHE A 87 -1.01 15.60 0.13
C PHE A 87 -0.58 17.08 0.16
N LEU A 88 -1.09 17.89 -0.78
CA LEU A 88 -0.74 19.32 -0.87
C LEU A 88 -1.15 20.09 0.40
N LYS A 89 -2.34 19.81 0.94
CA LYS A 89 -2.82 20.43 2.18
C LYS A 89 -1.91 20.11 3.37
N LEU A 90 -1.49 18.86 3.51
CA LEU A 90 -0.61 18.44 4.59
C LEU A 90 0.79 19.03 4.42
N GLN A 91 1.36 18.99 3.21
CA GLN A 91 2.66 19.60 2.92
C GLN A 91 2.68 21.09 3.23
N GLN A 92 1.63 21.84 2.85
CA GLN A 92 1.52 23.26 3.20
C GLN A 92 1.53 23.49 4.72
N THR A 93 1.06 22.53 5.51
CA THR A 93 0.98 22.63 6.97
C THR A 93 2.33 22.39 7.66
N VAL A 94 3.20 21.54 7.07
CA VAL A 94 4.46 21.09 7.70
C VAL A 94 5.71 21.37 6.85
N HIS A 95 5.59 22.23 5.82
CA HIS A 95 6.70 22.50 4.91
C HIS A 95 7.93 23.03 5.68
N PRO A 96 9.13 22.43 5.54
CA PRO A 96 10.30 22.80 6.34
C PRO A 96 10.64 24.30 6.30
N ASP A 97 10.47 24.95 5.15
CA ASP A 97 10.72 26.38 4.99
C ASP A 97 9.92 27.26 5.97
N SER A 98 8.67 26.87 6.28
CA SER A 98 7.82 27.57 7.24
C SER A 98 8.32 27.46 8.69
N PHE A 99 9.24 26.54 8.96
CA PHE A 99 9.85 26.26 10.26
C PHE A 99 11.34 26.58 10.30
N SER A 100 11.90 27.19 9.25
CA SER A 100 13.33 27.51 9.14
C SER A 100 13.87 28.41 10.26
N GLN A 101 13.03 29.30 10.78
CA GLN A 101 13.35 30.22 11.89
C GLN A 101 12.82 29.74 13.26
N LYS A 102 12.31 28.51 13.35
CA LYS A 102 11.75 27.95 14.59
C LYS A 102 12.81 27.24 15.43
N GLU A 103 12.43 26.83 16.63
CA GLU A 103 13.28 26.02 17.51
C GLU A 103 13.71 24.72 16.83
N ASP A 104 14.86 24.19 17.23
CA ASP A 104 15.45 22.98 16.64
C ASP A 104 14.50 21.77 16.65
N VAL A 105 13.69 21.64 17.70
CA VAL A 105 12.69 20.55 17.81
C VAL A 105 11.62 20.70 16.73
N GLU A 106 11.10 21.89 16.51
CA GLU A 106 10.05 22.14 15.51
C GLU A 106 10.58 21.95 14.08
N ARG A 107 11.79 22.45 13.80
CA ARG A 107 12.44 22.27 12.48
C ARG A 107 12.64 20.79 12.15
N LYS A 108 13.21 20.02 13.06
CA LYS A 108 13.42 18.57 12.89
C LYS A 108 12.11 17.82 12.71
N LEU A 109 11.06 18.23 13.44
CA LEU A 109 9.73 17.66 13.27
C LEU A 109 9.15 17.99 11.90
N ALA A 110 9.30 19.23 11.41
CA ALA A 110 8.82 19.62 10.08
C ALA A 110 9.49 18.81 8.96
N GLU A 111 10.81 18.66 9.02
CA GLU A 111 11.58 17.83 8.10
C GLU A 111 11.12 16.37 8.14
N ALA A 112 11.00 15.78 9.33
CA ALA A 112 10.55 14.40 9.49
C ALA A 112 9.11 14.19 8.99
N GLN A 113 8.19 15.12 9.30
CA GLN A 113 6.79 15.05 8.87
C GLN A 113 6.66 15.21 7.36
N SER A 114 7.35 16.19 6.77
CA SER A 114 7.33 16.38 5.31
C SER A 114 7.88 15.15 4.58
N SER A 115 9.00 14.58 5.04
CA SER A 115 9.56 13.34 4.48
C SER A 115 8.58 12.17 4.59
N TRP A 116 7.96 11.97 5.75
CA TRP A 116 6.96 10.91 5.95
C TRP A 116 5.76 11.06 5.02
N ILE A 117 5.22 12.29 4.87
CA ILE A 117 4.09 12.57 3.98
C ILE A 117 4.46 12.31 2.51
N ASN A 118 5.68 12.68 2.09
CA ASN A 118 6.17 12.38 0.74
C ASN A 118 6.23 10.87 0.49
N HIS A 119 6.78 10.12 1.45
CA HIS A 119 6.87 8.66 1.35
C HIS A 119 5.48 8.00 1.34
N ALA A 120 4.58 8.44 2.20
CA ALA A 120 3.19 7.99 2.24
C ALA A 120 2.46 8.27 0.92
N TYR A 121 2.61 9.47 0.35
CA TYR A 121 2.00 9.84 -0.93
C TYR A 121 2.57 9.02 -2.08
N ALA A 122 3.89 8.86 -2.16
CA ALA A 122 4.53 8.03 -3.18
C ALA A 122 4.03 6.58 -3.12
N THR A 123 3.91 6.03 -1.90
CA THR A 123 3.42 4.66 -1.67
C THR A 123 1.96 4.48 -2.09
N LEU A 124 1.07 5.42 -1.77
CA LEU A 124 -0.35 5.28 -2.11
C LEU A 124 -0.67 5.64 -3.56
N LYS A 125 0.20 6.42 -4.22
CA LYS A 125 0.02 6.84 -5.62
C LYS A 125 0.32 5.73 -6.61
N ASP A 126 1.37 4.94 -6.37
CA ASP A 126 1.75 3.85 -7.26
C ASP A 126 1.02 2.54 -6.88
N PRO A 127 0.32 1.88 -7.83
CA PRO A 127 -0.45 0.67 -7.54
C PRO A 127 0.36 -0.48 -6.94
N LEU A 128 1.63 -0.65 -7.35
CA LEU A 128 2.47 -1.75 -6.86
C LEU A 128 2.83 -1.53 -5.38
N SER A 129 3.39 -0.37 -5.05
CA SER A 129 3.74 -0.02 -3.67
C SER A 129 2.50 0.04 -2.76
N ARG A 130 1.35 0.50 -3.28
CA ARG A 130 0.07 0.46 -2.56
C ARG A 130 -0.40 -0.97 -2.27
N ALA A 131 -0.32 -1.88 -3.24
CA ALA A 131 -0.69 -3.29 -3.04
C ALA A 131 0.19 -3.95 -1.97
N ARG A 132 1.51 -3.77 -2.05
CA ARG A 132 2.46 -4.25 -1.03
C ARG A 132 2.14 -3.69 0.35
N TYR A 133 1.85 -2.40 0.43
CA TYR A 133 1.51 -1.75 1.69
C TYR A 133 0.22 -2.31 2.30
N LEU A 134 -0.84 -2.50 1.50
CA LEU A 134 -2.07 -3.12 1.97
C LEU A 134 -1.85 -4.54 2.48
N LEU A 135 -1.09 -5.36 1.76
CA LEU A 135 -0.74 -6.71 2.19
C LEU A 135 0.07 -6.73 3.48
N LYS A 136 1.01 -5.78 3.63
CA LYS A 136 1.75 -5.57 4.90
C LYS A 136 0.82 -5.23 6.06
N LEU A 137 -0.19 -4.38 5.86
CA LEU A 137 -1.19 -4.08 6.89
C LEU A 137 -2.02 -5.31 7.30
N GLN A 138 -2.12 -6.31 6.43
CA GLN A 138 -2.78 -7.59 6.71
C GLN A 138 -1.81 -8.68 7.22
N GLY A 139 -0.56 -8.33 7.53
CA GLY A 139 0.46 -9.28 7.99
C GLY A 139 0.98 -10.24 6.91
N ARG A 140 0.76 -9.91 5.63
CA ARG A 140 1.20 -10.69 4.45
C ARG A 140 2.26 -9.91 3.67
N GLU A 141 3.31 -9.47 4.36
CA GLU A 141 4.39 -8.72 3.72
C GLU A 141 5.05 -9.56 2.61
N ILE A 142 5.30 -8.90 1.47
CA ILE A 142 6.00 -9.48 0.32
C ILE A 142 7.41 -8.90 0.33
N ASP A 143 8.43 -9.76 0.31
CA ASP A 143 9.80 -9.34 0.05
C ASP A 143 10.02 -9.17 -1.47
N GLU A 144 10.86 -8.22 -1.86
CA GLU A 144 11.25 -8.06 -3.26
C GLU A 144 12.03 -9.27 -3.81
N LYS A 145 12.61 -10.06 -2.90
CA LYS A 145 13.35 -11.29 -3.15
C LYS A 145 12.49 -12.55 -3.11
N ASP A 146 11.20 -12.45 -2.83
CA ASP A 146 10.31 -13.61 -2.89
C ASP A 146 10.45 -14.28 -4.26
N GLN A 147 10.77 -15.58 -4.23
CA GLN A 147 10.91 -16.35 -5.46
C GLN A 147 9.55 -16.48 -6.13
N ILE A 148 9.55 -16.32 -7.45
CA ILE A 148 8.37 -16.52 -8.26
C ILE A 148 8.14 -18.01 -8.35
N ALA A 149 7.14 -18.50 -7.61
CA ALA A 149 6.79 -19.92 -7.57
C ALA A 149 5.82 -20.32 -8.70
N ASP A 150 5.24 -19.35 -9.40
CA ASP A 150 4.25 -19.55 -10.46
C ASP A 150 4.96 -19.88 -11.80
N PRO A 151 4.83 -21.12 -12.33
CA PRO A 151 5.45 -21.51 -13.59
C PRO A 151 4.97 -20.70 -14.80
N GLU A 152 3.69 -20.29 -14.82
CA GLU A 152 3.16 -19.50 -15.93
C GLU A 152 3.81 -18.12 -15.97
N LEU A 153 3.92 -17.47 -14.81
CA LEU A 153 4.63 -16.20 -14.69
C LEU A 153 6.12 -16.35 -15.04
N LEU A 154 6.78 -17.43 -14.64
CA LEU A 154 8.18 -17.67 -15.01
C LEU A 154 8.39 -17.81 -16.53
N MET A 155 7.50 -18.50 -17.23
CA MET A 155 7.56 -18.59 -18.70
C MET A 155 7.37 -17.22 -19.34
N GLU A 156 6.35 -16.48 -18.92
CA GLU A 156 6.11 -15.11 -19.38
C GLU A 156 7.33 -14.20 -19.14
N ILE A 157 8.05 -14.44 -18.04
CA ILE A 157 9.27 -13.71 -17.71
C ILE A 157 10.38 -13.96 -18.71
N MET A 158 10.60 -15.22 -19.02
CA MET A 158 11.65 -15.66 -19.93
C MET A 158 11.37 -15.16 -21.34
N GLU A 159 10.14 -15.33 -21.82
CA GLU A 159 9.69 -14.87 -23.14
C GLU A 159 9.90 -13.36 -23.29
N SER A 160 9.45 -12.56 -22.31
CA SER A 160 9.58 -11.11 -22.39
C SER A 160 11.05 -10.65 -22.38
N ARG A 161 11.94 -11.37 -21.68
CA ARG A 161 13.38 -11.07 -21.69
C ARG A 161 14.01 -11.39 -23.04
N GLU A 162 13.71 -12.56 -23.59
CA GLU A 162 14.19 -12.97 -24.92
C GLU A 162 13.73 -11.97 -26.00
N GLU A 163 12.46 -11.55 -25.98
CA GLU A 163 11.95 -10.54 -26.91
C GLU A 163 12.73 -9.21 -26.83
N ILE A 164 13.10 -8.77 -25.62
CA ILE A 164 13.88 -7.55 -25.41
C ILE A 164 15.31 -7.71 -25.92
N GLU A 165 15.95 -8.85 -25.65
CA GLU A 165 17.31 -9.16 -26.13
C GLU A 165 17.39 -9.27 -27.65
N MET A 166 16.34 -9.80 -28.28
CA MET A 166 16.26 -9.93 -29.74
C MET A 166 15.82 -8.64 -30.46
N ALA A 167 15.34 -7.64 -29.72
CA ALA A 167 14.96 -6.37 -30.30
C ALA A 167 16.18 -5.65 -30.90
N LYS A 168 16.05 -5.17 -32.13
CA LYS A 168 17.11 -4.47 -32.87
C LYS A 168 16.77 -3.02 -33.18
N THR A 169 15.52 -2.64 -32.96
CA THR A 169 14.99 -1.33 -33.34
C THR A 169 14.12 -0.77 -32.24
N GLU A 170 14.09 0.56 -32.12
CA GLU A 170 13.22 1.26 -31.18
C GLU A 170 11.74 0.90 -31.39
N SER A 171 11.33 0.64 -32.63
CA SER A 171 9.95 0.23 -32.93
C SER A 171 9.56 -1.09 -32.26
N GLN A 172 10.44 -2.09 -32.28
CA GLN A 172 10.18 -3.38 -31.63
C GLN A 172 10.08 -3.23 -30.10
N VAL A 173 10.94 -2.39 -29.53
CA VAL A 173 10.95 -2.07 -28.09
C VAL A 173 9.69 -1.30 -27.70
N ALA A 174 9.23 -0.38 -28.54
CA ALA A 174 7.98 0.33 -28.35
C ALA A 174 6.77 -0.64 -28.35
N ASP A 175 6.75 -1.64 -29.22
CA ASP A 175 5.70 -2.67 -29.24
C ASP A 175 5.72 -3.54 -27.97
N ILE A 176 6.90 -3.92 -27.48
CA ILE A 176 7.05 -4.61 -26.18
C ILE A 176 6.53 -3.73 -25.04
N ARG A 177 6.90 -2.43 -25.04
CA ARG A 177 6.45 -1.45 -24.04
C ARG A 177 4.93 -1.39 -23.99
N LEU A 178 4.28 -1.23 -25.15
CA LEU A 178 2.82 -1.12 -25.26
C LEU A 178 2.12 -2.38 -24.75
N ARG A 179 2.57 -3.58 -25.14
CA ARG A 179 2.01 -4.84 -24.65
C ARG A 179 2.18 -4.97 -23.14
N ASN A 180 3.33 -4.61 -22.60
CA ASN A 180 3.57 -4.65 -21.16
C ASN A 180 2.69 -3.65 -20.39
N GLU A 181 2.45 -2.44 -20.94
CA GLU A 181 1.53 -1.47 -20.35
C GLU A 181 0.07 -1.98 -20.29
N GLN A 182 -0.38 -2.68 -21.34
CA GLN A 182 -1.69 -3.34 -21.35
C GLN A 182 -1.78 -4.45 -20.29
N LYS A 183 -0.74 -5.28 -20.16
CA LYS A 183 -0.66 -6.31 -19.10
C LYS A 183 -0.70 -5.67 -17.72
N VAL A 184 0.05 -4.59 -17.49
CA VAL A 184 0.05 -3.83 -16.22
C VAL A 184 -1.36 -3.35 -15.89
N ALA A 185 -2.05 -2.73 -16.85
CA ALA A 185 -3.42 -2.26 -16.63
C ALA A 185 -4.38 -3.41 -16.25
N GLY A 186 -4.29 -4.55 -16.95
CA GLY A 186 -5.09 -5.73 -16.63
C GLY A 186 -4.81 -6.33 -15.25
N VAL A 187 -3.54 -6.36 -14.82
CA VAL A 187 -3.16 -6.83 -13.48
C VAL A 187 -3.63 -5.87 -12.40
N VAL A 188 -3.57 -4.56 -12.63
CA VAL A 188 -4.09 -3.55 -11.69
C VAL A 188 -5.60 -3.69 -11.49
N GLU A 189 -6.35 -3.92 -12.57
CA GLU A 189 -7.79 -4.18 -12.49
C GLU A 189 -8.10 -5.46 -11.68
N ARG A 190 -7.36 -6.54 -11.95
CA ARG A 190 -7.46 -7.79 -11.16
C ARG A 190 -7.10 -7.60 -9.69
N LEU A 191 -6.13 -6.73 -9.38
CA LEU A 191 -5.77 -6.38 -8.00
C LEU A 191 -6.91 -5.67 -7.29
N SER A 192 -7.57 -4.70 -7.95
CA SER A 192 -8.77 -4.06 -7.41
C SER A 192 -9.83 -5.10 -7.03
N GLN A 193 -10.14 -6.04 -7.93
CA GLN A 193 -11.10 -7.11 -7.69
C GLN A 193 -10.68 -8.05 -6.54
N ALA A 194 -9.40 -8.40 -6.46
CA ALA A 194 -8.88 -9.28 -5.42
C ALA A 194 -8.96 -8.61 -4.03
N PHE A 195 -8.59 -7.33 -3.92
CA PHE A 195 -8.72 -6.59 -2.66
C PHE A 195 -10.19 -6.35 -2.29
N ALA A 196 -11.06 -6.05 -3.25
CA ALA A 196 -12.49 -5.85 -3.01
C ALA A 196 -13.19 -7.13 -2.51
N SER A 197 -12.77 -8.31 -3.00
CA SER A 197 -13.29 -9.61 -2.56
C SER A 197 -12.60 -10.17 -1.32
N GLY A 198 -11.52 -9.54 -0.84
CA GLY A 198 -10.74 -10.02 0.31
C GLY A 198 -9.87 -11.24 0.01
N ASP A 199 -9.67 -11.60 -1.26
CA ASP A 199 -8.80 -12.69 -1.69
C ASP A 199 -7.32 -12.26 -1.60
N LEU A 200 -6.78 -12.31 -0.39
CA LEU A 200 -5.42 -11.87 -0.10
C LEU A 200 -4.34 -12.79 -0.70
N ALA A 201 -4.67 -14.06 -0.97
CA ALA A 201 -3.75 -14.97 -1.64
C ALA A 201 -3.58 -14.55 -3.10
N ARG A 202 -4.69 -14.36 -3.81
CA ARG A 202 -4.67 -13.83 -5.17
C ARG A 202 -4.06 -12.44 -5.25
N ALA A 203 -4.39 -11.54 -4.32
CA ALA A 203 -3.78 -10.21 -4.29
C ALA A 203 -2.25 -10.27 -4.15
N ARG A 204 -1.71 -11.23 -3.38
CA ARG A 204 -0.28 -11.46 -3.25
C ARG A 204 0.34 -11.89 -4.59
N ASP A 205 -0.22 -12.91 -5.23
CA ASP A 205 0.30 -13.43 -6.50
C ASP A 205 0.26 -12.37 -7.61
N LEU A 206 -0.85 -11.62 -7.68
CA LEU A 206 -0.99 -10.48 -8.59
C LEU A 206 0.02 -9.36 -8.31
N THR A 207 0.40 -9.17 -7.05
CA THR A 207 1.42 -8.17 -6.67
C THR A 207 2.81 -8.59 -7.16
N HIS A 208 3.15 -9.89 -7.08
CA HIS A 208 4.38 -10.42 -7.67
C HIS A 208 4.39 -10.27 -9.20
N HIS A 209 3.26 -10.59 -9.84
CA HIS A 209 3.10 -10.40 -11.27
C HIS A 209 3.33 -8.92 -11.66
N LEU A 210 2.67 -7.98 -10.97
CA LEU A 210 2.85 -6.54 -11.24
C LEU A 210 4.30 -6.08 -11.02
N GLN A 211 4.97 -6.59 -9.99
CA GLN A 211 6.38 -6.31 -9.75
C GLN A 211 7.26 -6.73 -10.92
N TYR A 212 6.97 -7.89 -11.52
CA TYR A 212 7.70 -8.34 -12.69
C TYR A 212 7.46 -7.44 -13.92
N LEU A 213 6.20 -7.12 -14.23
CA LEU A 213 5.87 -6.22 -15.34
C LEU A 213 6.51 -4.83 -15.17
N ARG A 214 6.66 -4.35 -13.92
CA ARG A 214 7.41 -3.13 -13.61
C ARG A 214 8.91 -3.25 -13.90
N ARG A 215 9.52 -4.42 -13.65
CA ARG A 215 10.92 -4.68 -14.04
C ARG A 215 11.07 -4.67 -15.56
N ILE A 216 10.14 -5.28 -16.31
CA ILE A 216 10.13 -5.18 -17.79
C ILE A 216 10.08 -3.72 -18.22
N SER A 217 9.17 -2.91 -17.65
CA SER A 217 9.08 -1.48 -17.99
C SER A 217 10.42 -0.75 -17.81
N GLN A 218 11.17 -1.07 -16.75
CA GLN A 218 12.49 -0.49 -16.49
C GLN A 218 13.52 -0.94 -17.52
N THR A 219 13.58 -2.24 -17.82
CA THR A 219 14.49 -2.80 -18.82
C THR A 219 14.24 -2.21 -20.21
N VAL A 220 12.98 -2.14 -20.63
CA VAL A 220 12.56 -1.58 -21.92
C VAL A 220 12.80 -0.06 -21.99
N HIS A 221 12.76 0.65 -20.86
CA HIS A 221 13.09 2.08 -20.82
C HIS A 221 14.59 2.36 -20.93
N GLY A 222 15.44 1.49 -20.37
CA GLY A 222 16.90 1.58 -20.46
C GLY A 222 17.51 0.79 -21.62
N TRP A 223 16.70 0.31 -22.56
CA TRP A 223 17.21 -0.41 -23.72
C TRP A 223 17.92 0.56 -24.68
N GLU A 224 19.04 0.11 -25.23
CA GLU A 224 19.79 0.81 -26.27
C GLU A 224 20.04 -0.17 -27.42
N PRO A 225 20.04 0.29 -28.68
CA PRO A 225 20.40 -0.56 -29.81
C PRO A 225 21.80 -1.12 -29.60
N SER A 226 21.96 -2.42 -29.70
CA SER A 226 23.30 -3.01 -29.67
C SER A 226 24.06 -2.55 -30.91
N ASP A 227 25.21 -1.89 -30.73
CA ASP A 227 26.14 -1.56 -31.81
C ASP A 227 26.55 -2.87 -32.50
N ALA A 228 26.04 -3.09 -33.71
CA ALA A 228 26.37 -4.22 -34.56
C ALA A 228 27.66 -3.94 -35.36
#